data_AF-A0A2G9V214-F1
#
_entry.id   AF-A0A2G9V214-F1
#
_cell.length_a   1.000
_cell.length_b   1.000
_cell.length_c   1.000
_cell.angle_alpha   90.00
_cell.angle_beta   90.00
_cell.angle_gamma   90.00
#
_symmetry.space_group_name_H-M   'P 1'
#
loop_
_entity.id
_entity.type
_entity.pdbx_description
1 polymer ?
#
loop_
_entity_poly.entity_id
_entity_poly.type
_entity_poly.pdbx_seq_one_letter_code
_entity_poly.pdbx_strand_id
1 'polypeptide(L)'
;MEKAWRVARITRPTVIDRIDEFITDPETVDYAFIIKQYLRGGLGMKVATSPAWLQTIFKITLNNPELYALEQPAVLGIGTARDMAKLAQLLIDGKLISRVDHRLIGHTGLGGQNLRWDEENRLVIAFLSNGLKGGLGDRARTYVRLVETIYDCLPKAVVNTGCATIDHSRMVSARDSIRTS
;
A
#
# COMPACT_ATOMS: atom_id res chain seq x y z
N MET A 1 -17.01 -13.61 17.04
CA MET A 1 -15.92 -12.89 17.75
C MET A 1 -14.91 -13.79 18.48
N GLU A 2 -15.21 -15.07 18.71
CA GLU A 2 -14.40 -16.03 19.49
C GLU A 2 -12.92 -16.20 19.05
N LYS A 3 -12.59 -15.86 17.80
CA LYS A 3 -11.23 -15.97 17.24
C LYS A 3 -10.49 -14.63 17.07
N ALA A 4 -11.03 -13.53 17.62
CA ALA A 4 -10.42 -12.19 17.47
C ALA A 4 -8.99 -12.10 18.01
N TRP A 5 -8.63 -12.94 18.99
CA TRP A 5 -7.27 -13.05 19.51
C TRP A 5 -6.23 -13.54 18.50
N ARG A 6 -6.66 -14.12 17.36
CA ARG A 6 -5.79 -14.53 16.25
C ARG A 6 -5.44 -13.38 15.32
N VAL A 7 -6.16 -12.26 15.41
CA VAL A 7 -5.95 -11.08 14.57
C VAL A 7 -4.90 -10.20 15.24
N ALA A 8 -3.88 -9.84 14.47
CA ALA A 8 -2.86 -8.94 14.96
C ALA A 8 -3.42 -7.52 15.16
N ARG A 9 -3.01 -6.86 16.24
CA ARG A 9 -3.47 -5.52 16.57
C ARG A 9 -2.65 -4.45 15.87
N ILE A 10 -3.33 -3.45 15.36
CA ILE A 10 -2.74 -2.32 14.68
C ILE A 10 -2.27 -1.28 15.70
N THR A 11 -1.13 -0.65 15.45
CA THR A 11 -0.56 0.44 16.22
C THR A 11 -0.37 1.66 15.33
N ARG A 12 -0.53 2.86 15.91
CA ARG A 12 -0.38 4.13 15.18
C ARG A 12 1.10 4.49 15.06
N PRO A 13 1.49 5.21 13.99
CA PRO A 13 2.78 5.88 13.96
C PRO A 13 2.83 6.91 15.08
N THR A 14 4.00 7.04 15.71
CA THR A 14 4.27 8.11 16.67
C THR A 14 4.36 9.46 15.95
N VAL A 15 4.38 10.55 16.72
CA VAL A 15 4.62 11.90 16.15
C VAL A 15 6.01 11.97 15.51
N ILE A 16 7.00 11.32 16.11
CA ILE A 16 8.37 11.28 15.59
C ILE A 16 8.40 10.53 14.26
N ASP A 17 7.75 9.37 14.14
CA ASP A 17 7.69 8.62 12.88
C ASP A 17 7.04 9.43 11.75
N ARG A 18 6.04 10.25 12.06
CA ARG A 18 5.38 11.14 11.08
C ARG A 18 6.31 12.26 10.62
N ILE A 19 7.02 12.89 11.57
CA ILE A 19 7.99 13.95 11.27
C ILE A 19 9.14 13.38 10.44
N ASP A 20 9.69 12.24 10.85
CA ASP A 20 10.75 11.57 10.10
C ASP A 20 10.27 11.28 8.67
N GLU A 21 9.09 10.68 8.49
CA GLU A 21 8.54 10.40 7.16
C GLU A 21 8.46 11.66 6.29
N PHE A 22 7.94 12.76 6.84
CA PHE A 22 7.87 14.04 6.14
C PHE A 22 9.24 14.60 5.76
N ILE A 23 10.25 14.47 6.63
CA ILE A 23 11.61 14.96 6.34
C ILE A 23 12.26 14.18 5.21
N THR A 24 12.03 12.86 5.14
CA THR A 24 12.65 12.03 4.10
C THR A 24 12.00 12.20 2.73
N ASP A 25 10.68 12.38 2.69
CA ASP A 25 9.99 12.68 1.45
C ASP A 25 8.81 13.63 1.74
N PRO A 26 8.99 14.95 1.53
CA PRO A 26 7.94 15.92 1.76
C PRO A 26 6.80 15.82 0.72
N GLU A 27 7.02 15.13 -0.41
CA GLU A 27 5.99 14.89 -1.44
C GLU A 27 5.12 13.66 -1.15
N THR A 28 5.46 12.85 -0.13
CA THR A 28 4.70 11.66 0.28
C THR A 28 3.26 12.01 0.67
N VAL A 29 3.09 13.15 1.33
CA VAL A 29 1.82 13.59 1.88
C VAL A 29 1.68 15.08 1.63
N ASP A 30 0.60 15.50 0.98
CA ASP A 30 0.26 16.91 0.88
C ASP A 30 -0.26 17.41 2.23
N TYR A 31 0.68 17.68 3.15
CA TYR A 31 0.39 18.21 4.46
C TYR A 31 -0.29 19.58 4.38
N ALA A 32 -0.03 20.38 3.34
CA ALA A 32 -0.71 21.65 3.14
C ALA A 32 -2.20 21.43 2.87
N PHE A 33 -2.55 20.45 2.03
CA PHE A 33 -3.92 20.02 1.81
C PHE A 33 -4.56 19.47 3.09
N ILE A 34 -3.88 18.58 3.82
CA ILE A 34 -4.42 17.99 5.07
C ILE A 34 -4.64 19.08 6.12
N ILE A 35 -3.67 19.97 6.35
CA ILE A 35 -3.77 21.09 7.30
C ILE A 35 -4.90 22.02 6.87
N LYS A 36 -5.03 22.35 5.59
CA LYS A 36 -6.14 23.17 5.06
C LYS A 36 -7.49 22.50 5.29
N GLN A 37 -7.61 21.18 5.08
CA GLN A 37 -8.83 20.41 5.36
C GLN A 37 -9.13 20.40 6.86
N TYR A 38 -8.11 20.29 7.70
CA TYR A 38 -8.22 20.32 9.16
C TYR A 38 -8.75 21.67 9.65
N LEU A 39 -8.10 22.77 9.24
CA LEU A 39 -8.45 24.13 9.64
C LEU A 39 -9.82 24.58 9.11
N ARG A 40 -10.22 24.11 7.93
CA ARG A 40 -11.52 24.49 7.31
C ARG A 40 -12.67 23.53 7.65
N GLY A 41 -12.45 22.51 8.50
CA GLY A 41 -13.47 21.52 8.82
C GLY A 41 -14.03 20.79 7.59
N GLY A 42 -13.15 20.50 6.62
CA GLY A 42 -13.52 19.92 5.34
C GLY A 42 -14.04 18.47 5.42
N LEU A 43 -14.48 17.92 4.28
CA LEU A 43 -15.07 16.57 4.23
C LEU A 43 -14.15 15.50 4.82
N GLY A 44 -12.84 15.60 4.59
CA GLY A 44 -11.87 14.65 5.14
C GLY A 44 -11.92 14.58 6.67
N MET A 45 -12.07 15.72 7.34
CA MET A 45 -12.24 15.75 8.79
C MET A 45 -13.56 15.15 9.24
N LYS A 46 -14.65 15.47 8.54
CA LYS A 46 -15.97 14.92 8.85
C LYS A 46 -15.98 13.39 8.75
N VAL A 47 -15.35 12.83 7.71
CA VAL A 47 -15.18 11.38 7.54
C VAL A 47 -14.25 10.79 8.59
N ALA A 48 -13.17 11.49 8.96
CA ALA A 48 -12.23 11.01 9.96
C ALA A 48 -12.79 11.00 11.39
N THR A 49 -13.78 11.86 11.68
CA THR A 49 -14.41 11.97 13.01
C THR A 49 -15.78 11.32 13.10
N SER A 50 -16.43 11.03 11.96
CA SER A 50 -17.79 10.50 11.92
C SER A 50 -17.89 9.35 10.91
N PRO A 51 -18.46 8.20 11.29
CA PRO A 51 -19.09 7.88 12.57
C PRO A 51 -18.08 7.47 13.66
N ALA A 52 -18.46 7.61 14.94
CA ALA A 52 -17.56 7.38 16.08
C ALA A 52 -16.95 5.97 16.13
N TRP A 53 -17.65 4.98 15.58
CA TRP A 53 -17.21 3.58 15.51
C TRP A 53 -16.17 3.33 14.40
N LEU A 54 -16.02 4.23 13.42
CA LEU A 54 -15.12 4.09 12.26
C LEU A 54 -14.01 5.17 12.24
N GLN A 55 -13.44 5.50 13.40
CA GLN A 55 -12.34 6.47 13.51
C GLN A 55 -10.96 5.80 13.36
N THR A 56 -10.63 5.37 12.14
CA THR A 56 -9.41 4.60 11.85
C THR A 56 -8.12 5.43 11.93
N ILE A 57 -8.18 6.72 11.58
CA ILE A 57 -7.02 7.62 11.52
C ILE A 57 -6.55 8.05 12.92
N PHE A 58 -7.49 8.39 13.80
CA PHE A 58 -7.17 8.97 15.11
C PHE A 58 -7.27 7.97 16.28
N LYS A 59 -8.25 7.05 16.26
CA LYS A 59 -8.54 6.19 17.41
C LYS A 59 -8.24 4.70 17.21
N ILE A 60 -7.73 4.27 16.06
CA ILE A 60 -7.48 2.85 15.73
C ILE A 60 -8.67 1.96 16.11
N THR A 61 -9.88 2.38 15.73
CA THR A 61 -11.09 1.61 16.07
C THR A 61 -11.08 0.21 15.47
N LEU A 62 -10.27 -0.03 14.44
CA LEU A 62 -10.01 -1.33 13.80
C LEU A 62 -9.52 -2.43 14.76
N ASN A 63 -9.07 -2.11 15.97
CA ASN A 63 -8.75 -3.14 16.97
C ASN A 63 -9.97 -3.68 17.74
N ASN A 64 -11.17 -3.11 17.53
CA ASN A 64 -12.41 -3.59 18.12
C ASN A 64 -12.91 -4.84 17.37
N PRO A 65 -13.02 -6.02 18.03
CA PRO A 65 -13.52 -7.25 17.43
C PRO A 65 -14.93 -7.15 16.83
N GLU A 66 -15.75 -6.21 17.29
CA GLU A 66 -17.09 -5.99 16.74
C GLU A 66 -17.03 -5.52 15.29
N LEU A 67 -15.99 -4.76 14.93
CA LEU A 67 -15.80 -4.31 13.55
C LEU A 67 -15.40 -5.45 12.61
N TYR A 68 -14.81 -6.54 13.12
CA TYR A 68 -14.42 -7.68 12.27
C TYR A 68 -15.62 -8.41 11.69
N ALA A 69 -16.78 -8.30 12.33
CA ALA A 69 -18.02 -8.88 11.84
C ALA A 69 -18.71 -7.99 10.80
N LEU A 70 -18.30 -6.72 10.67
CA LEU A 70 -18.87 -5.82 9.68
C LEU A 70 -18.25 -6.09 8.31
N GLU A 71 -19.10 -6.44 7.36
CA GLU A 71 -18.71 -6.67 5.97
C GLU A 71 -18.56 -5.33 5.24
N GLN A 72 -17.50 -4.59 5.55
CA GLN A 72 -17.12 -3.37 4.82
C GLN A 72 -15.87 -3.64 3.98
N PRO A 73 -16.03 -4.11 2.71
CA PRO A 73 -14.91 -4.58 1.88
C PRO A 73 -13.86 -3.51 1.60
N ALA A 74 -14.25 -2.23 1.67
CA ALA A 74 -13.36 -1.11 1.38
C ALA A 74 -12.27 -0.88 2.45
N VAL A 75 -12.42 -1.37 3.68
CA VAL A 75 -11.47 -1.03 4.77
C VAL A 75 -11.29 -2.11 5.85
N LEU A 76 -12.20 -3.08 5.97
CA LEU A 76 -12.17 -4.08 7.05
C LEU A 76 -11.62 -5.45 6.61
N GLY A 77 -10.92 -5.51 5.48
CA GLY A 77 -10.24 -6.73 5.04
C GLY A 77 -9.14 -7.15 6.01
N ILE A 78 -9.18 -8.39 6.48
CA ILE A 78 -8.17 -8.99 7.37
C ILE A 78 -7.49 -10.13 6.63
N GLY A 79 -6.17 -10.10 6.52
CA GLY A 79 -5.40 -11.16 5.87
C GLY A 79 -3.91 -11.05 6.16
N THR A 80 -3.14 -12.00 5.63
CA THR A 80 -1.68 -11.98 5.71
C THR A 80 -1.09 -11.57 4.37
N ALA A 81 0.11 -10.97 4.39
CA ALA A 81 0.82 -10.60 3.16
C ALA A 81 1.03 -11.84 2.25
N ARG A 82 1.31 -13.00 2.86
CA ARG A 82 1.48 -14.27 2.15
C ARG A 82 0.22 -14.71 1.43
N ASP A 83 -0.93 -14.67 2.10
CA ASP A 83 -2.18 -15.15 1.51
C ASP A 83 -2.69 -14.17 0.44
N MET A 84 -2.51 -12.86 0.65
CA MET A 84 -2.77 -11.84 -0.37
C MET A 84 -1.88 -12.03 -1.60
N ALA A 85 -0.58 -12.31 -1.40
CA ALA A 85 0.33 -12.58 -2.50
C ALA A 85 -0.06 -13.84 -3.28
N LYS A 86 -0.46 -14.92 -2.59
CA LYS A 86 -0.97 -16.13 -3.23
C LYS A 86 -2.25 -15.88 -4.03
N LEU A 87 -3.18 -15.10 -3.48
CA LEU A 87 -4.41 -14.73 -4.16
C LEU A 87 -4.11 -13.97 -5.46
N ALA A 88 -3.23 -12.97 -5.38
CA ALA A 88 -2.79 -12.22 -6.56
C ALA A 88 -2.03 -13.10 -7.57
N GLN A 89 -1.24 -14.07 -7.12
CA GLN A 89 -0.61 -15.05 -8.01
C GLN A 89 -1.63 -15.90 -8.79
N LEU A 90 -2.73 -16.30 -8.13
CA LEU A 90 -3.81 -17.03 -8.81
C LEU A 90 -4.54 -16.16 -9.86
N LEU A 91 -4.57 -14.84 -9.67
CA LEU A 91 -5.08 -13.89 -10.66
C LEU A 91 -4.12 -13.80 -11.86
N ILE A 92 -2.82 -13.58 -11.63
CA ILE A 92 -1.77 -13.59 -12.67
C ILE A 92 -1.78 -14.90 -13.48
N ASP A 93 -1.93 -16.04 -12.80
CA ASP A 93 -1.93 -17.35 -13.45
C ASP A 93 -3.15 -17.56 -14.37
N GLY A 94 -4.16 -16.69 -14.29
CA GLY A 94 -5.41 -16.82 -15.03
C GLY A 94 -6.36 -17.86 -14.46
N LYS A 95 -6.18 -18.27 -13.19
CA LYS A 95 -6.96 -19.35 -12.54
C LYS A 95 -8.27 -18.86 -11.94
N LEU A 96 -8.31 -17.59 -11.54
CA LEU A 96 -9.50 -16.97 -10.94
C LEU A 96 -10.25 -16.07 -11.93
N ILE A 97 -9.51 -15.34 -12.76
CA ILE A 97 -10.05 -14.50 -13.84
C ILE A 97 -9.23 -14.73 -15.11
N SER A 98 -9.77 -14.39 -16.28
CA SER A 98 -8.99 -14.36 -17.52
C SER A 98 -7.82 -13.38 -17.39
N ARG A 99 -6.70 -13.70 -18.05
CA ARG A 99 -5.52 -12.81 -18.05
C ARG A 99 -5.89 -11.42 -18.55
N VAL A 100 -5.34 -10.42 -17.88
CA VAL A 100 -5.55 -9.01 -18.19
C VAL A 100 -4.21 -8.44 -18.62
N ASP A 101 -4.19 -7.72 -19.75
CA ASP A 101 -2.98 -7.08 -20.27
C ASP A 101 -2.79 -5.70 -19.61
N HIS A 102 -2.42 -5.72 -18.33
CA HIS A 102 -2.09 -4.52 -17.56
C HIS A 102 -0.80 -4.73 -16.79
N ARG A 103 0.09 -3.74 -16.90
CA ARG A 103 1.44 -3.80 -16.39
C ARG A 103 1.54 -3.87 -14.86
N LEU A 104 0.75 -3.07 -14.15
CA LEU A 104 0.75 -3.04 -12.68
C LEU A 104 -0.67 -2.84 -12.17
N ILE A 105 -1.21 -3.84 -11.48
CA ILE A 105 -2.53 -3.76 -10.83
C ILE A 105 -2.33 -3.87 -9.32
N GLY A 106 -3.07 -3.06 -8.56
CA GLY A 106 -3.15 -3.21 -7.12
C GLY A 106 -3.70 -2.00 -6.40
N HIS A 107 -3.60 -2.01 -5.08
CA HIS A 107 -4.15 -0.94 -4.24
C HIS A 107 -3.31 -0.73 -2.99
N THR A 108 -3.30 0.52 -2.55
CA THR A 108 -2.59 0.97 -1.35
C THR A 108 -3.58 1.08 -0.20
N GLY A 109 -3.18 0.64 0.99
CA GLY A 109 -3.95 0.74 2.21
C GLY A 109 -3.38 1.81 3.16
N LEU A 110 -4.23 2.27 4.09
CA LEU A 110 -3.82 3.18 5.15
C LEU A 110 -2.63 2.60 5.94
N GLY A 111 -1.67 3.46 6.30
CA GLY A 111 -0.47 3.10 7.06
C GLY A 111 0.63 2.45 6.23
N GLY A 112 0.68 2.75 4.93
CA GLY A 112 1.70 2.28 4.00
C GLY A 112 1.56 0.81 3.62
N GLN A 113 0.39 0.21 3.82
CA GLN A 113 0.10 -1.14 3.35
C GLN A 113 -0.05 -1.14 1.83
N ASN A 114 0.34 -2.22 1.17
CA ASN A 114 0.27 -2.28 -0.28
C ASN A 114 0.14 -3.71 -0.80
N LEU A 115 -0.62 -3.86 -1.87
CA LEU A 115 -0.65 -5.06 -2.69
C LEU A 115 -0.54 -4.61 -4.14
N ARG A 116 0.53 -5.00 -4.81
CA ARG A 116 0.77 -4.77 -6.23
C ARG A 116 1.19 -6.06 -6.88
N TRP A 117 0.81 -6.23 -8.15
CA TRP A 117 1.38 -7.27 -8.96
C TRP A 117 1.72 -6.76 -10.35
N ASP A 118 2.84 -7.24 -10.86
CA ASP A 118 3.43 -6.93 -12.15
C ASP A 118 3.33 -8.15 -13.05
N GLU A 119 2.53 -8.05 -14.11
CA GLU A 119 2.29 -9.14 -15.05
C GLU A 119 3.52 -9.40 -15.94
N GLU A 120 4.27 -8.36 -16.32
CA GLU A 120 5.45 -8.48 -17.19
C GLU A 120 6.56 -9.26 -16.51
N ASN A 121 6.84 -8.93 -15.25
CA ASN A 121 7.86 -9.59 -14.44
C ASN A 121 7.33 -10.83 -13.70
N ARG A 122 6.02 -11.14 -13.83
CA ARG A 122 5.31 -12.18 -13.08
C ARG A 122 5.61 -12.13 -11.59
N LEU A 123 5.54 -10.92 -11.02
CA LEU A 123 5.94 -10.61 -9.66
C LEU A 123 4.74 -10.11 -8.86
N VAL A 124 4.59 -10.59 -7.63
CA VAL A 124 3.58 -10.08 -6.68
C VAL A 124 4.29 -9.51 -5.46
N ILE A 125 3.95 -8.29 -5.10
CA ILE A 125 4.46 -7.59 -3.92
C ILE A 125 3.28 -7.32 -2.98
N ALA A 126 3.27 -8.02 -1.84
CA ALA A 126 2.32 -7.80 -0.77
C ALA A 126 3.05 -7.35 0.50
N PHE A 127 2.72 -6.17 0.98
CA PHE A 127 3.27 -5.58 2.19
C PHE A 127 2.14 -5.20 3.16
N LEU A 128 2.03 -5.95 4.25
CA LEU A 128 1.11 -5.67 5.35
C LEU A 128 1.88 -5.46 6.64
N SER A 129 1.37 -4.61 7.52
CA SER A 129 2.02 -4.33 8.79
C SER A 129 1.04 -3.88 9.86
N ASN A 130 1.32 -4.34 11.08
CA ASN A 130 0.61 -3.95 12.29
C ASN A 130 1.00 -2.55 12.77
N GLY A 131 2.27 -2.15 12.60
CA GLY A 131 2.69 -0.76 12.78
C GLY A 131 2.33 0.05 11.55
N LEU A 132 1.32 0.91 11.65
CA LEU A 132 0.95 1.83 10.56
C LEU A 132 2.08 2.85 10.39
N LYS A 133 2.43 3.13 9.14
CA LYS A 133 3.42 4.13 8.78
C LYS A 133 2.78 5.51 8.73
N GLY A 134 3.60 6.55 8.94
CA GLY A 134 3.19 7.93 8.70
C GLY A 134 2.95 8.22 7.22
N GLY A 135 3.66 7.49 6.33
CA GLY A 135 3.56 7.66 4.89
C GLY A 135 2.24 7.13 4.32
N LEU A 136 1.79 7.79 3.26
CA LEU A 136 0.54 7.47 2.58
C LEU A 136 0.80 6.68 1.28
N GLY A 137 0.01 5.64 1.10
CA GLY A 137 -0.05 4.87 -0.13
C GLY A 137 1.29 4.30 -0.58
N ASP A 138 1.58 4.41 -1.87
CA ASP A 138 2.81 3.86 -2.45
C ASP A 138 4.07 4.64 -2.08
N ARG A 139 3.95 5.86 -1.54
CA ARG A 139 5.12 6.66 -1.16
C ARG A 139 5.65 6.34 0.23
N ALA A 140 4.99 5.47 0.98
CA ALA A 140 5.46 5.06 2.30
C ALA A 140 6.90 4.53 2.20
N ARG A 141 7.83 5.16 2.91
CA ARG A 141 9.27 4.94 2.77
C ARG A 141 9.68 3.47 2.88
N THR A 142 9.07 2.76 3.84
CA THR A 142 9.33 1.33 4.04
C THR A 142 8.95 0.51 2.81
N TYR A 143 7.81 0.84 2.21
CA TYR A 143 7.31 0.15 1.03
C TYR A 143 8.17 0.48 -0.19
N VAL A 144 8.50 1.75 -0.43
CA VAL A 144 9.37 2.17 -1.54
C VAL A 144 10.71 1.43 -1.50
N ARG A 145 11.39 1.43 -0.35
CA ARG A 145 12.68 0.73 -0.18
C ARG A 145 12.57 -0.77 -0.44
N LEU A 146 11.48 -1.40 0.02
CA LEU A 146 11.23 -2.82 -0.21
C LEU A 146 11.07 -3.09 -1.71
N VAL A 147 10.25 -2.31 -2.40
CA VAL A 147 10.01 -2.45 -3.84
C VAL A 147 11.30 -2.25 -4.62
N GLU A 148 12.04 -1.17 -4.38
CA GLU A 148 13.33 -0.90 -5.05
C GLU A 148 14.30 -2.08 -4.88
N THR A 149 14.45 -2.60 -3.66
CA THR A 149 15.33 -3.74 -3.39
C THR A 149 14.88 -5.02 -4.11
N ILE A 150 13.57 -5.28 -4.18
CA ILE A 150 13.04 -6.46 -4.89
C ILE A 150 13.37 -6.37 -6.38
N TYR A 151 13.17 -5.21 -7.00
CA TYR A 151 13.49 -5.02 -8.42
C TYR A 151 14.99 -5.10 -8.71
N ASP A 152 15.83 -4.62 -7.79
CA ASP A 152 17.29 -4.76 -7.90
C ASP A 152 17.75 -6.23 -7.88
N CYS A 153 17.00 -7.12 -7.24
CA CYS A 153 17.27 -8.56 -7.23
C CYS A 153 16.80 -9.28 -8.49
N LEU A 154 15.99 -8.66 -9.36
CA LEU A 154 15.52 -9.31 -10.58
C LEU A 154 16.66 -9.46 -11.60
N PRO A 155 16.70 -10.58 -12.34
CA PRO A 155 17.73 -10.79 -13.35
C PRO A 155 17.64 -9.70 -14.43
N LYS A 156 18.74 -8.96 -14.60
CA LYS A 156 18.91 -8.05 -15.72
C LYS A 156 18.96 -8.89 -16.99
N ALA A 157 18.04 -8.70 -17.94
CA ALA A 157 18.15 -9.36 -19.25
C ALA A 157 19.52 -9.05 -19.83
N VAL A 158 20.15 -10.09 -20.33
CA VAL A 158 21.36 -10.02 -21.12
C VAL A 158 21.02 -9.27 -22.41
N VAL A 159 21.44 -8.01 -22.50
CA VAL A 159 21.39 -7.24 -23.74
C VAL A 159 22.54 -7.74 -24.59
N ASN A 160 22.23 -8.46 -25.68
CA ASN A 160 23.22 -8.80 -26.69
C ASN A 160 23.45 -7.54 -27.54
N THR A 161 24.48 -6.76 -27.22
CA THR A 161 24.75 -5.47 -27.86
C THR A 161 25.28 -5.63 -29.27
N GLY A 162 24.39 -5.51 -30.26
CA GLY A 162 24.70 -4.93 -31.57
C GLY A 162 23.79 -3.72 -31.76
N CYS A 163 24.27 -2.53 -31.42
CA CYS A 163 23.49 -1.27 -31.43
C CYS A 163 22.40 -1.21 -30.34
N ALA A 164 22.77 -0.74 -29.15
CA ALA A 164 21.84 -0.56 -28.04
C ALA A 164 20.92 0.64 -28.28
N THR A 165 19.68 0.39 -28.69
CA THR A 165 18.56 1.26 -28.28
C THR A 165 18.30 0.97 -26.80
N ILE A 166 18.37 2.01 -25.96
CA ILE A 166 18.02 1.93 -24.55
C ILE A 166 16.52 1.62 -24.48
N ASP A 167 16.18 0.38 -24.12
CA ASP A 167 14.79 0.01 -23.93
C ASP A 167 14.31 0.53 -22.57
N HIS A 168 13.53 1.61 -22.61
CA HIS A 168 12.86 2.21 -21.46
C HIS A 168 11.70 1.34 -20.91
N SER A 169 11.50 0.12 -21.43
CA SER A 169 10.43 -0.80 -21.00
C SER A 169 10.69 -1.50 -19.67
N ARG A 170 11.83 -1.31 -19.01
CA ARG A 170 12.03 -1.77 -17.62
C ARG A 170 11.64 -0.67 -16.67
N MET A 171 10.69 -0.97 -15.79
CA MET A 171 10.04 -0.04 -14.87
C MET A 171 11.04 1.03 -14.41
N VAL A 172 10.91 2.24 -14.97
CA VAL A 172 11.60 3.43 -14.47
C VAL A 172 11.19 3.48 -13.02
N SER A 173 12.14 3.26 -12.10
CA SER A 173 12.02 3.30 -10.62
C SER A 173 10.69 2.85 -9.98
N ALA A 174 10.74 2.17 -8.83
CA ALA A 174 9.57 2.03 -7.96
C ALA A 174 8.81 3.38 -7.76
N ARG A 175 9.52 4.51 -7.85
CA ARG A 175 8.96 5.87 -7.78
C ARG A 175 8.21 6.34 -9.02
N ASP A 176 8.57 5.92 -10.24
CA ASP A 176 7.86 6.39 -11.44
C ASP A 176 6.59 5.57 -11.72
N SER A 177 6.55 4.29 -11.30
CA SER A 177 5.28 3.53 -11.27
C SER A 177 4.24 4.14 -10.32
N ILE A 178 4.70 4.89 -9.30
CA ILE A 178 3.85 5.61 -8.34
C ILE A 178 3.32 6.92 -8.93
N ARG A 179 4.06 7.54 -9.86
CA ARG A 179 3.62 8.76 -10.53
C ARG A 179 2.51 8.53 -11.56
N THR A 180 2.38 7.31 -12.07
CA THR A 180 1.41 6.95 -13.10
C THR A 180 0.11 6.33 -12.57
N SER A 181 -0.07 6.24 -11.24
CA SER A 181 -1.29 5.73 -10.59
C SER A 181 -2.24 6.85 -10.14
#